data_AF-A0A2I1GE31-F1
#
_entry.id   AF-A0A2I1GE31-F1
#
_cell.length_a   1.000
_cell.length_b   1.000
_cell.length_c   1.000
_cell.angle_alpha   90.00
_cell.angle_beta   90.00
_cell.angle_gamma   90.00
#
_symmetry.space_group_name_H-M   'P 1'
#
loop_
_entity.id
_entity.type
_entity.pdbx_description
1 polymer ?
#
loop_
_entity_poly.entity_id
_entity_poly.type
_entity_poly.pdbx_seq_one_letter_code
_entity_poly.pdbx_strand_id
1 'polypeptide(L)'
;MALLFKRTFPFSRLQESKNEVVETAPEKSRIITADIISGAPKELRYRTVRICKPTRTAMQSGEHNTKHWRLDFDILEGGGRWENPLIGWASSSDYMQALRLKFKSKEDAIYFAEKQGWDYYVQDHIEPKFRKKVYADNFKYSPGKLRIIKTK
;
A
#
# COMPACT_ATOMS: atom_id res chain seq x y z
N MET A 1 -30.88 25.49 -55.41
CA MET A 1 -29.64 25.23 -56.17
C MET A 1 -28.55 26.14 -55.61
N ALA A 2 -27.38 25.58 -55.28
CA ALA A 2 -26.11 26.20 -54.84
C ALA A 2 -25.98 26.72 -53.37
N LEU A 3 -25.31 25.88 -52.57
CA LEU A 3 -24.54 26.20 -51.36
C LEU A 3 -23.34 27.09 -51.69
N LEU A 4 -22.92 27.99 -50.78
CA LEU A 4 -21.52 28.47 -50.73
C LEU A 4 -21.17 28.97 -49.32
N PHE A 5 -20.44 28.10 -48.62
CA PHE A 5 -19.93 28.22 -47.26
C PHE A 5 -18.66 29.10 -47.27
N LYS A 6 -18.72 30.33 -46.74
CA LYS A 6 -17.53 31.19 -46.60
C LYS A 6 -16.77 30.83 -45.32
N ARG A 7 -15.70 30.04 -45.45
CA ARG A 7 -14.65 29.95 -44.43
C ARG A 7 -13.58 31.00 -44.73
N THR A 8 -13.57 32.07 -43.94
CA THR A 8 -12.44 32.99 -43.82
C THR A 8 -11.46 32.45 -42.78
N PHE A 9 -10.24 32.12 -43.19
CA PHE A 9 -9.14 31.84 -42.28
C PHE A 9 -8.34 33.13 -42.01
N PRO A 10 -8.14 33.54 -40.76
CA PRO A 10 -7.04 34.41 -40.41
C PRO A 10 -5.84 33.56 -39.97
N PHE A 11 -4.75 33.74 -40.72
CA PHE A 11 -3.40 33.35 -40.34
C PHE A 11 -2.91 34.31 -39.26
N SER A 12 -2.76 33.83 -38.02
CA SER A 12 -2.04 34.53 -36.95
C SER A 12 -1.10 33.58 -36.24
N ARG A 13 0.15 34.03 -36.12
CA ARG A 13 1.35 33.31 -35.72
C ARG A 13 1.72 33.70 -34.27
N LEU A 14 2.44 32.80 -33.58
CA LEU A 14 2.94 32.83 -32.18
C LEU A 14 1.81 32.58 -31.16
N GLN A 15 1.88 31.61 -30.23
CA GLN A 15 2.93 31.19 -29.29
C GLN A 15 2.45 29.80 -28.78
N GLU A 16 3.26 28.75 -28.59
CA GLU A 16 4.13 28.49 -27.45
C GLU A 16 4.89 27.19 -27.72
N SER A 17 6.17 27.18 -27.36
CA SER A 17 7.01 25.99 -27.33
C SER A 17 6.33 24.88 -26.52
N LYS A 18 6.00 23.77 -27.18
CA LYS A 18 5.79 22.50 -26.50
C LYS A 18 7.11 22.10 -25.86
N ASN A 19 7.32 22.55 -24.63
CA ASN A 19 8.22 21.87 -23.72
C ASN A 19 7.53 20.54 -23.42
N GLU A 20 7.74 19.55 -24.30
CA GLU A 20 7.67 18.17 -23.89
C GLU A 20 8.69 18.03 -22.76
N VAL A 21 8.18 18.15 -21.53
CA VAL A 21 8.81 17.50 -20.38
C VAL A 21 8.72 16.03 -20.72
N VAL A 22 9.72 15.55 -21.46
CA VAL A 22 10.14 14.18 -21.40
C VAL A 22 10.42 14.00 -19.92
N GLU A 23 9.48 13.39 -19.19
CA GLU A 23 9.77 12.77 -17.92
C GLU A 23 10.82 11.71 -18.24
N THR A 24 12.08 12.14 -18.25
CA THR A 24 13.21 11.25 -18.12
C THR A 24 12.99 10.61 -16.76
N ALA A 25 12.36 9.42 -16.78
CA ALA A 25 12.36 8.50 -15.67
C ALA A 25 13.76 8.57 -15.07
N PRO A 26 13.91 8.83 -13.76
CA PRO A 26 15.20 9.08 -13.16
C PRO A 26 16.11 7.95 -13.64
N GLU A 27 17.16 8.31 -14.37
CA GLU A 27 18.10 7.36 -14.92
C GLU A 27 18.45 6.42 -13.77
N LYS A 28 18.12 5.14 -13.92
CA LYS A 28 18.36 4.07 -12.93
C LYS A 28 19.87 3.90 -12.82
N SER A 29 20.53 4.89 -12.24
CA SER A 29 21.97 5.01 -12.18
C SER A 29 22.45 3.97 -11.19
N ARG A 30 22.81 2.80 -11.71
CA ARG A 30 23.53 1.73 -11.00
C ARG A 30 22.84 1.25 -9.72
N ILE A 31 21.59 0.80 -9.82
CA ILE A 31 21.10 -0.14 -8.81
C ILE A 31 21.88 -1.43 -9.05
N ILE A 32 22.94 -1.66 -8.27
CA ILE A 32 23.50 -3.01 -8.12
C ILE A 32 22.33 -3.83 -7.56
N THR A 33 21.78 -4.74 -8.35
CA THR A 33 20.75 -5.67 -7.92
C THR A 33 21.32 -6.46 -6.76
N ALA A 34 20.93 -6.10 -5.54
CA ALA A 34 21.43 -6.73 -4.31
C ALA A 34 21.15 -8.23 -4.32
N ASP A 35 20.14 -8.64 -5.08
CA ASP A 35 19.82 -9.99 -5.48
C ASP A 35 21.07 -10.82 -5.86
N ILE A 36 21.92 -10.32 -6.76
CA ILE A 36 23.12 -11.04 -7.26
C ILE A 36 24.11 -11.31 -6.12
N ILE A 37 24.16 -10.44 -5.12
CA ILE A 37 25.14 -10.49 -4.01
C ILE A 37 24.54 -11.20 -2.79
N SER A 38 23.23 -11.14 -2.59
CA SER A 38 22.59 -11.56 -1.33
C SER A 38 22.67 -13.08 -1.07
N GLY A 39 22.95 -13.88 -2.10
CA GLY A 39 22.96 -15.35 -2.00
C GLY A 39 21.56 -15.95 -1.83
N ALA A 40 20.51 -15.14 -1.98
CA ALA A 40 19.13 -15.59 -1.91
C ALA A 40 18.79 -16.52 -3.10
N PRO A 41 17.94 -17.55 -2.90
CA PRO A 41 17.50 -18.40 -3.99
C PRO A 41 16.70 -17.59 -5.02
N LYS A 42 16.94 -17.87 -6.31
CA LYS A 42 16.25 -17.19 -7.43
C LYS A 42 14.74 -17.34 -7.40
N GLU A 43 14.25 -18.40 -6.74
CA GLU A 43 12.83 -18.69 -6.54
C GLU A 43 12.07 -17.56 -5.82
N LEU A 44 12.77 -16.75 -5.02
CA LEU A 44 12.15 -15.62 -4.31
C LEU A 44 11.61 -14.54 -5.24
N ARG A 45 12.16 -14.42 -6.46
CA ARG A 45 11.71 -13.44 -7.44
C ARG A 45 10.27 -13.69 -7.88
N TYR A 46 9.82 -14.95 -7.88
CA TYR A 46 8.46 -15.32 -8.27
C TYR A 46 7.43 -15.01 -7.19
N ARG A 47 7.87 -14.61 -5.99
CA ARG A 47 6.97 -14.32 -4.88
C ARG A 47 6.63 -12.84 -4.84
N THR A 48 5.34 -12.59 -4.70
CA THR A 48 4.85 -11.25 -4.46
C THR A 48 5.02 -10.85 -3.00
N VAL A 49 5.42 -9.61 -2.81
CA VAL A 49 5.64 -8.97 -1.52
C VAL A 49 4.51 -7.99 -1.24
N ARG A 50 3.97 -8.07 -0.03
CA ARG A 50 3.00 -7.10 0.49
C ARG A 50 3.71 -6.04 1.30
N ILE A 51 3.61 -4.79 0.85
CA ILE A 51 4.01 -3.63 1.63
C ILE A 51 2.75 -3.02 2.25
N CYS A 52 2.63 -3.07 3.57
CA CYS A 52 1.47 -2.53 4.28
C CYS A 52 1.84 -1.86 5.59
N LYS A 53 1.00 -0.92 6.02
CA LYS A 53 1.04 -0.39 7.39
C LYS A 53 0.04 -1.19 8.23
N PRO A 54 0.49 -1.92 9.26
CA PRO A 54 -0.38 -2.82 10.01
C PRO A 54 -1.52 -2.05 10.66
N THR A 55 -2.73 -2.59 10.56
CA THR A 55 -3.93 -2.01 11.17
C THR A 55 -3.88 -2.15 12.69
N ARG A 56 -4.51 -1.21 13.41
CA ARG A 56 -4.69 -1.32 14.86
C ARG A 56 -5.49 -2.58 15.20
N THR A 57 -5.03 -3.35 16.18
CA THR A 57 -5.76 -4.50 16.69
C THR A 57 -7.08 -4.06 17.32
N ALA A 58 -8.20 -4.69 16.95
CA ALA A 58 -9.51 -4.29 17.48
C ALA A 58 -9.62 -4.48 19.00
N MET A 59 -8.89 -5.46 19.54
CA MET A 59 -8.89 -5.81 20.96
C MET A 59 -8.11 -4.83 21.84
N GLN A 60 -7.24 -3.99 21.26
CA GLN A 60 -6.39 -3.07 22.02
C GLN A 60 -6.52 -1.64 21.50
N SER A 61 -6.48 -0.68 22.42
CA SER A 61 -6.52 0.75 22.08
C SER A 61 -5.14 1.32 21.71
N GLY A 62 -4.06 0.57 21.92
CA GLY A 62 -2.70 1.03 21.67
C GLY A 62 -2.36 1.18 20.18
N GLU A 63 -1.59 2.21 19.83
CA GLU A 63 -1.24 2.55 18.44
C GLU A 63 0.26 2.37 18.12
N HIS A 64 1.07 1.89 19.07
CA HIS A 64 2.52 1.79 18.84
C HIS A 64 2.88 0.91 17.63
N ASN A 65 2.16 -0.19 17.43
CA ASN A 65 2.44 -1.14 16.36
C ASN A 65 2.05 -0.66 14.97
N THR A 66 1.23 0.39 14.82
CA THR A 66 0.80 0.87 13.50
C THR A 66 1.76 1.86 12.87
N LYS A 67 2.78 2.33 13.59
CA LYS A 67 3.64 3.45 13.15
C LYS A 67 4.64 3.08 12.05
N HIS A 68 5.00 1.81 11.93
CA HIS A 68 6.02 1.34 10.99
C HIS A 68 5.39 0.73 9.75
N TRP A 69 6.06 0.86 8.62
CA TRP A 69 5.73 0.11 7.42
C TRP A 69 6.27 -1.31 7.56
N ARG A 70 5.53 -2.26 7.01
CA ARG A 70 5.86 -3.67 7.08
C ARG A 70 5.88 -4.27 5.69
N LEU A 71 6.91 -5.08 5.46
CA LEU A 71 7.05 -5.88 4.27
C LEU A 71 6.88 -7.35 4.67
N ASP A 72 5.88 -7.99 4.07
CA ASP A 72 5.53 -9.40 4.26
C ASP A 72 5.58 -10.14 2.93
N PHE A 73 6.02 -11.39 2.96
CA PHE A 73 5.88 -12.29 1.81
C PHE A 73 4.48 -12.90 1.80
N ASP A 74 3.97 -13.17 0.60
CA ASP A 74 2.77 -13.97 0.44
C ASP A 74 3.05 -15.46 0.75
N ILE A 75 1.98 -16.18 1.08
CA ILE A 75 2.06 -17.61 1.42
C ILE A 75 2.35 -18.39 0.13
N LEU A 76 3.38 -19.24 0.17
CA LEU A 76 3.69 -20.11 -0.96
C LEU A 76 2.58 -21.17 -1.14
N GLU A 77 1.99 -21.22 -2.33
CA GLU A 77 1.07 -22.29 -2.71
C GLU A 77 1.83 -23.64 -2.76
N GLY A 78 1.35 -24.64 -2.01
CA GLY A 78 2.00 -25.96 -1.89
C GLY A 78 3.07 -26.08 -0.81
N GLY A 79 3.71 -24.96 -0.40
CA GLY A 79 4.69 -24.92 0.70
C GLY A 79 4.13 -24.41 2.03
N GLY A 80 2.80 -24.31 2.13
CA GLY A 80 2.06 -23.75 3.27
C GLY A 80 2.21 -24.53 4.58
N ARG A 81 1.26 -24.36 5.50
CA ARG A 81 1.25 -25.10 6.76
C ARG A 81 0.52 -26.42 6.59
N TRP A 82 1.15 -27.52 7.00
CA TRP A 82 0.52 -28.84 7.11
C TRP A 82 0.71 -29.42 8.51
N GLU A 83 -0.13 -30.38 8.86
CA GLU A 83 -0.06 -31.06 10.15
C GLU A 83 1.01 -32.17 10.13
N ASN A 84 1.88 -32.21 11.14
CA ASN A 84 2.83 -33.29 11.32
C ASN A 84 2.10 -34.57 11.77
N PRO A 85 2.18 -35.70 11.04
CA PRO A 85 1.46 -36.93 11.38
C PRO A 85 1.84 -37.54 12.74
N LEU A 86 2.98 -37.18 13.32
CA LEU A 86 3.42 -37.74 14.60
C LEU A 86 2.85 -36.99 15.82
N ILE A 87 3.04 -35.66 15.90
CA ILE A 87 2.71 -34.83 17.08
C ILE A 87 1.59 -33.82 16.79
N GLY A 88 1.22 -33.61 15.52
CA GLY A 88 0.18 -32.63 15.14
C GLY A 88 0.66 -31.17 15.05
N TRP A 89 1.98 -30.92 15.07
CA TRP A 89 2.51 -29.56 14.91
C TRP A 89 2.36 -29.03 13.49
N ALA A 90 2.13 -27.71 13.39
CA ALA A 90 2.11 -27.00 12.11
C ALA A 90 3.53 -26.95 11.50
N SER A 91 3.81 -27.88 10.60
CA SER A 91 5.04 -27.92 9.81
C SER A 91 4.88 -27.05 8.57
N SER A 92 5.99 -26.54 8.03
CA SER A 92 5.97 -25.73 6.81
C SER A 92 7.31 -25.84 6.09
N SER A 93 7.27 -25.76 4.76
CA SER A 93 8.46 -25.78 3.88
C SER A 93 8.94 -24.37 3.55
N ASP A 94 8.17 -23.35 3.93
CA ASP A 94 8.46 -21.98 3.54
C ASP A 94 9.53 -21.35 4.43
N TYR A 95 10.63 -20.92 3.83
CA TYR A 95 11.75 -20.27 4.49
C TYR A 95 11.49 -18.77 4.79
N MET A 96 10.56 -18.11 4.10
CA MET A 96 10.27 -16.68 4.32
C MET A 96 9.05 -16.41 5.22
N GLN A 97 8.31 -17.44 5.62
CA GLN A 97 7.05 -17.30 6.36
C GLN A 97 7.13 -16.49 7.67
N ALA A 98 8.27 -16.49 8.34
CA ALA A 98 8.46 -15.81 9.61
C ALA A 98 9.05 -14.40 9.45
N LEU A 99 9.54 -14.09 8.24
CA LEU A 99 10.27 -12.87 7.95
C LEU A 99 9.29 -11.71 7.82
N ARG A 100 9.53 -10.68 8.64
CA ARG A 100 8.74 -9.45 8.71
C ARG A 100 9.70 -8.27 8.82
N LEU A 101 9.89 -7.53 7.75
CA LEU A 101 10.77 -6.35 7.78
C LEU A 101 9.97 -5.12 8.19
N LYS A 102 10.59 -4.27 9.01
CA LYS A 102 10.01 -3.02 9.48
C LYS A 102 10.77 -1.85 8.86
N PHE A 103 10.05 -0.93 8.24
CA PHE A 103 10.57 0.26 7.60
C PHE A 103 9.94 1.52 8.22
N LYS A 104 10.63 2.65 8.04
CA LYS A 104 10.15 3.95 8.53
C LYS A 104 9.17 4.58 7.54
N SER A 105 9.50 4.55 6.25
CA SER A 105 8.67 5.12 5.18
C SER A 105 8.17 4.05 4.19
N LYS A 106 7.21 4.45 3.35
CA LYS A 106 6.72 3.62 2.24
C LYS A 106 7.78 3.54 1.14
N GLU A 107 8.46 4.66 0.86
CA GLU A 107 9.47 4.73 -0.19
C GLU A 107 10.67 3.83 0.13
N ASP A 108 11.10 3.76 1.40
CA ASP A 108 12.20 2.90 1.85
C ASP A 108 11.89 1.42 1.59
N ALA A 109 10.64 1.02 1.84
CA ALA A 109 10.19 -0.36 1.62
C ALA A 109 10.13 -0.70 0.12
N ILE A 110 9.64 0.24 -0.71
CA ILE A 110 9.60 0.10 -2.17
C ILE A 110 11.02 -0.01 -2.73
N TYR A 111 11.90 0.93 -2.35
CA TYR A 111 13.29 0.92 -2.77
C TYR A 111 14.00 -0.38 -2.40
N PHE A 112 13.73 -0.92 -1.20
CA PHE A 112 14.28 -2.21 -0.79
C PHE A 112 13.76 -3.37 -1.67
N ALA A 113 12.46 -3.42 -1.96
CA ALA A 113 11.89 -4.45 -2.82
C ALA A 113 12.43 -4.37 -4.26
N GLU A 114 12.53 -3.17 -4.83
CA GLU A 114 13.09 -2.93 -6.16
C GLU A 114 14.57 -3.32 -6.25
N LYS A 115 15.35 -3.02 -5.20
CA LYS A 115 16.78 -3.38 -5.14
C LYS A 115 17.00 -4.90 -5.12
N GLN A 116 16.07 -5.65 -4.53
CA GLN A 116 16.08 -7.12 -4.51
C GLN A 116 15.40 -7.74 -5.74
N GLY A 117 14.70 -6.95 -6.55
CA GLY A 117 13.98 -7.46 -7.72
C GLY A 117 12.75 -8.28 -7.37
N TRP A 118 12.06 -7.97 -6.27
CA TRP A 118 10.81 -8.63 -5.88
C TRP A 118 9.60 -7.88 -6.42
N ASP A 119 8.63 -8.61 -6.94
CA ASP A 119 7.33 -8.06 -7.29
C ASP A 119 6.61 -7.64 -6.01
N TYR A 120 6.07 -6.43 -5.97
CA TYR A 120 5.40 -5.90 -4.78
C TYR A 120 4.05 -5.29 -5.11
N TYR A 121 3.15 -5.34 -4.14
CA TYR A 121 1.94 -4.52 -4.13
C TYR A 121 1.87 -3.74 -2.82
N VAL A 122 1.44 -2.48 -2.94
CA VAL A 122 1.30 -1.60 -1.78
C VAL A 122 -0.16 -1.53 -1.37
N GLN A 123 -0.42 -1.90 -0.11
CA GLN A 123 -1.70 -1.67 0.52
C GLN A 123 -1.69 -0.29 1.19
N ASP A 124 -2.54 0.60 0.72
CA ASP A 124 -2.66 1.93 1.30
C ASP A 124 -3.20 1.89 2.73
N HIS A 125 -2.71 2.83 3.54
CA HIS A 125 -3.07 2.91 4.95
C HIS A 125 -4.44 3.58 5.14
N ILE A 126 -5.35 2.88 5.82
CA ILE A 126 -6.66 3.43 6.18
C ILE A 126 -6.52 4.22 7.49
N GLU A 127 -6.47 5.53 7.37
CA GLU A 127 -6.45 6.41 8.54
C GLU A 127 -7.83 6.53 9.20
N PRO A 128 -7.90 6.49 10.54
CA PRO A 128 -9.15 6.70 11.24
C PRO A 128 -9.61 8.14 11.05
N LYS A 129 -10.83 8.32 10.53
CA LYS A 129 -11.44 9.64 10.37
C LYS A 129 -11.64 10.29 11.73
N PHE A 130 -11.11 11.50 11.91
CA PHE A 130 -11.36 12.29 13.10
C PHE A 130 -12.85 12.63 13.23
N ARG A 131 -13.43 12.35 14.41
CA ARG A 131 -14.81 12.71 14.73
C ARG A 131 -14.82 13.54 15.99
N LYS A 132 -15.45 14.72 15.93
CA LYS A 132 -15.66 15.56 17.11
C LYS A 132 -16.54 14.80 18.11
N LYS A 133 -16.02 14.58 19.31
CA LYS A 133 -16.76 13.98 20.44
C LYS A 133 -17.02 15.08 21.46
N VAL A 134 -18.29 15.43 21.68
CA VAL A 134 -18.70 16.43 22.68
C VAL A 134 -19.49 15.72 23.78
N TYR A 135 -19.04 15.82 25.03
CA TYR A 135 -19.72 15.16 26.16
C TYR A 135 -21.14 15.72 26.40
N ALA A 136 -21.36 17.01 26.11
CA ALA A 136 -22.68 17.66 26.21
C ALA A 136 -23.73 17.03 25.27
N ASP A 137 -23.32 16.41 24.16
CA ASP A 137 -24.25 15.72 23.25
C ASP A 137 -24.94 14.53 23.93
N ASN A 138 -24.40 14.02 25.05
CA ASN A 138 -25.06 13.00 25.85
C ASN A 138 -26.37 13.49 26.48
N PHE A 139 -26.51 14.80 26.74
CA PHE A 139 -27.65 15.38 27.47
C PHE A 139 -28.50 16.34 26.63
N LYS A 140 -28.37 16.30 25.30
CA LYS A 140 -29.13 17.19 24.41
C LYS A 140 -30.65 16.95 24.55
N TYR A 141 -31.39 18.04 24.73
CA TYR A 141 -32.85 18.01 24.75
C TYR A 141 -33.40 17.51 23.41
N SER A 142 -34.36 16.60 23.46
CA SER A 142 -35.12 16.12 22.31
C SER A 142 -36.60 16.41 22.57
N PRO A 143 -37.28 17.18 21.70
CA PRO A 143 -38.69 17.52 21.89
C PRO A 143 -39.64 16.35 21.66
N GLY A 144 -39.21 15.32 20.92
CA GLY A 144 -39.99 14.11 20.63
C GLY A 144 -39.63 12.92 21.52
N LYS A 145 -40.34 11.80 21.32
CA LYS A 145 -40.07 10.52 21.99
C LYS A 145 -38.61 10.10 21.77
N LEU A 146 -37.90 9.84 22.86
CA LEU A 146 -36.50 9.43 22.81
C LEU A 146 -36.33 8.08 22.10
N ARG A 147 -35.40 8.01 21.14
CA ARG A 147 -35.08 6.77 20.39
C ARG A 147 -34.32 5.75 21.25
N ILE A 148 -33.45 6.23 22.14
CA ILE A 148 -32.59 5.42 23.01
C ILE A 148 -32.46 6.16 24.34
N ILE A 149 -32.59 5.44 25.46
CA ILE A 149 -32.26 5.96 26.80
C ILE A 149 -30.75 5.79 26.98
N LYS A 150 -30.02 6.90 27.07
CA LYS A 150 -28.56 6.88 27.20
C LYS A 150 -28.16 6.53 28.64
N THR A 151 -27.47 5.42 28.82
CA THR A 151 -26.78 5.07 30.07
C THR A 151 -25.33 5.55 30.02
N LYS A 152 -24.67 5.60 31.19
CA LYS A 152 -23.24 5.92 31.29
C LYS A 152 -22.38 4.71 30.99
#